data_AF-A0A4Z0MB83-F1
#
_entry.id   AF-A0A4Z0MB83-F1
#
_cell.length_a   1.000
_cell.length_b   1.000
_cell.length_c   1.000
_cell.angle_alpha   90.00
_cell.angle_beta   90.00
_cell.angle_gamma   90.00
#
_symmetry.space_group_name_H-M   'P 1'
#
loop_
_entity.id
_entity.type
_entity.pdbx_description
1 polymer ?
#
loop_
_entity_poly.entity_id
_entity_poly.type
_entity_poly.pdbx_seq_one_letter_code
_entity_poly.pdbx_strand_id
1 'polypeptide(L)'
;PPEEGRNAFLHRFAAAGAAIRYQAVHADEVEDILALDIALRRNDTDWFEHLPPEIDSQLVHKLYYGHFMCHVFHQDYIVKKGVDVHALKAQMLELLQARGAQYPAERVSYSH
;
A
#
# COMPACT_ATOMS: atom_id res chain seq x y z
N PRO A 1 -11.32 -6.87 18.90
CA PRO A 1 -11.25 -6.38 20.30
C PRO A 1 -10.47 -5.05 20.36
N PRO A 2 -10.76 -4.14 21.31
CA PRO A 2 -10.15 -2.80 21.38
C PRO A 2 -8.62 -2.79 21.50
N GLU A 3 -8.03 -3.90 21.93
CA GLU A 3 -6.57 -4.08 22.02
C GLU A 3 -5.88 -4.29 20.66
N GLU A 4 -6.53 -5.00 19.74
CA GLU A 4 -6.03 -5.19 18.36
C GLU A 4 -6.02 -3.87 17.58
N GLY A 5 -7.04 -3.03 17.75
CA GLY A 5 -7.10 -1.71 17.10
C GLY A 5 -5.96 -0.79 17.55
N ARG A 6 -5.59 -0.84 18.84
CA ARG A 6 -4.46 -0.06 19.38
C ARG A 6 -3.11 -0.59 18.88
N ASN A 7 -2.94 -1.91 18.82
CA ASN A 7 -1.70 -2.50 18.32
C ASN A 7 -1.53 -2.29 16.80
N ALA A 8 -2.62 -2.40 16.03
CA ALA A 8 -2.60 -2.11 14.60
C ALA A 8 -2.28 -0.63 14.30
N PHE A 9 -2.81 0.28 15.12
CA PHE A 9 -2.44 1.70 15.06
C PHE A 9 -0.93 1.87 15.30
N LEU A 10 -0.39 1.32 16.39
CA LEU A 10 1.05 1.39 16.69
C LEU A 10 1.93 0.76 15.60
N HIS A 11 1.50 -0.37 15.02
CA HIS A 11 2.20 -1.01 13.90
C HIS A 11 2.18 -0.16 12.63
N ARG A 12 1.07 0.53 12.32
CA ARG A 12 1.00 1.51 11.22
C ARG A 12 2.00 2.64 11.42
N PHE A 13 2.08 3.23 12.61
CA PHE A 13 3.06 4.30 12.88
C PHE A 13 4.50 3.79 12.82
N ALA A 14 4.75 2.56 13.30
CA ALA A 14 6.07 1.96 13.23
C ALA A 14 6.48 1.65 11.79
N ALA A 15 5.60 1.06 10.97
CA ALA A 15 5.87 0.69 9.58
C ALA A 15 6.02 1.91 8.68
N ALA A 16 5.07 2.86 8.74
CA ALA A 16 5.18 4.13 8.00
C ALA A 16 6.41 4.92 8.46
N GLY A 17 6.69 4.95 9.76
CA GLY A 17 7.88 5.61 10.31
C GLY A 17 9.20 4.91 9.97
N ALA A 18 9.20 3.60 9.73
CA ALA A 18 10.36 2.85 9.25
C ALA A 18 10.59 3.08 7.76
N ALA A 19 9.53 3.11 6.95
CA ALA A 19 9.62 3.44 5.53
C ALA A 19 10.15 4.86 5.32
N ILE A 20 9.60 5.86 6.04
CA ILE A 20 10.08 7.25 6.00
C ILE A 20 11.55 7.35 6.43
N ARG A 21 11.95 6.65 7.50
CA ARG A 21 13.35 6.63 7.94
C ARG A 21 14.27 5.96 6.92
N TYR A 22 13.82 4.89 6.28
CA TYR A 22 14.59 4.23 5.22
C TYR A 22 14.81 5.18 4.04
N GLN A 23 13.77 5.89 3.60
CA GLN A 23 13.87 6.90 2.54
C GLN A 23 14.82 8.03 2.96
N ALA A 24 14.73 8.53 4.19
CA ALA A 24 15.59 9.61 4.66
C ALA A 24 17.07 9.21 4.72
N VAL A 25 17.38 7.94 5.03
CA VAL A 25 18.75 7.40 5.06
C VAL A 25 19.28 7.11 3.65
N HIS A 26 18.41 6.70 2.71
CA HIS A 26 18.78 6.29 1.36
C HIS A 26 18.26 7.25 0.28
N ALA A 27 18.13 8.55 0.60
CA ALA A 27 17.45 9.52 -0.27
C ALA A 27 18.09 9.67 -1.67
N ASP A 28 19.38 9.35 -1.79
CA ASP A 28 20.12 9.34 -3.06
C ASP A 28 19.91 8.05 -3.87
N GLU A 29 19.39 6.99 -3.25
CA GLU A 29 19.25 5.63 -3.83
C GLU A 29 17.79 5.27 -4.14
N VAL A 30 16.81 5.97 -3.55
CA VAL A 30 15.38 5.70 -3.73
C VAL A 30 14.59 6.98 -4.01
N GLU A 31 13.42 6.84 -4.65
CA GLU A 31 12.44 7.93 -4.75
C GLU A 31 11.48 7.96 -3.56
N ASP A 32 10.52 8.88 -3.62
CA ASP A 32 9.42 8.99 -2.68
C ASP A 32 8.67 7.67 -2.50
N ILE A 33 8.21 7.45 -1.27
CA ILE A 33 7.40 6.28 -0.92
C ILE A 33 6.05 6.41 -1.60
N LEU A 34 5.69 5.38 -2.38
CA LEU A 34 4.36 5.25 -2.95
C LEU A 34 3.49 4.49 -1.95
N ALA A 35 2.55 5.18 -1.30
CA ALA A 35 1.62 4.58 -0.34
C ALA A 35 0.22 4.45 -0.97
N LEU A 36 -0.36 3.25 -0.87
CA LEU A 36 -1.74 2.93 -1.29
C LEU A 36 -2.56 2.44 -0.10
N ASP A 37 -3.74 3.04 0.08
CA ASP A 37 -4.73 2.62 1.08
C ASP A 37 -5.93 1.99 0.38
N ILE A 38 -6.02 0.66 0.44
CA ILE A 38 -6.96 -0.14 -0.35
C ILE A 38 -7.94 -0.90 0.54
N ALA A 39 -9.20 -0.93 0.13
CA ALA A 39 -10.20 -1.83 0.68
C ALA A 39 -10.52 -2.91 -0.35
N LEU A 40 -10.21 -4.17 -0.01
CA LEU A 40 -10.59 -5.33 -0.83
C LEU A 40 -12.01 -5.80 -0.49
N ARG A 41 -12.61 -6.56 -1.39
CA ARG A 41 -13.94 -7.16 -1.14
C ARG A 41 -13.83 -8.20 -0.02
N ARG A 42 -14.90 -8.33 0.78
CA ARG A 42 -14.96 -9.27 1.91
C ARG A 42 -14.84 -10.74 1.52
N ASN A 43 -15.18 -11.07 0.29
CA ASN A 43 -15.08 -12.42 -0.26
C ASN A 43 -13.84 -12.62 -1.13
N ASP A 44 -12.93 -11.66 -1.18
CA ASP A 44 -11.71 -11.78 -1.97
C ASP A 44 -10.71 -12.71 -1.27
N THR A 45 -10.45 -13.87 -1.88
CA THR A 45 -9.49 -14.85 -1.37
C THR A 45 -8.07 -14.57 -1.86
N ASP A 46 -7.92 -13.73 -2.89
CA ASP A 46 -6.62 -13.34 -3.45
C ASP A 46 -6.23 -11.95 -2.93
N TRP A 47 -6.02 -11.88 -1.61
CA TRP A 47 -5.65 -10.65 -0.91
C TRP A 47 -4.18 -10.28 -1.11
N PHE A 48 -3.34 -11.25 -1.47
CA PHE A 48 -1.95 -11.00 -1.81
C PHE A 48 -1.87 -10.36 -3.21
N GLU A 49 -0.86 -9.53 -3.41
CA GLU A 49 -0.73 -8.82 -4.67
C GLU A 49 0.19 -9.59 -5.63
N HIS A 50 -0.28 -9.72 -6.87
CA HIS A 50 0.52 -10.20 -7.99
C HIS A 50 0.76 -9.03 -8.96
N LEU A 51 1.82 -8.27 -8.70
CA LEU A 51 2.23 -7.18 -9.59
C LEU A 51 2.81 -7.76 -10.90
N PRO A 52 2.43 -7.20 -12.06
CA PRO A 52 3.11 -7.48 -13.30
C PRO A 52 4.62 -7.18 -13.20
N PRO A 53 5.50 -7.95 -13.87
CA PRO A 53 6.96 -7.75 -13.79
C PRO A 53 7.43 -6.33 -14.13
N GLU A 54 6.72 -5.64 -15.03
CA GLU A 54 6.98 -4.26 -15.41
C GLU A 54 6.83 -3.29 -14.22
N ILE A 55 5.91 -3.53 -13.29
CA ILE A 55 5.74 -2.75 -12.07
C ILE A 55 6.71 -3.25 -11.00
N ASP A 56 6.80 -4.57 -10.80
CA ASP A 56 7.62 -5.17 -9.74
C ASP A 56 9.10 -4.79 -9.87
N SER A 57 9.60 -4.73 -11.11
CA SER A 57 10.98 -4.34 -11.40
C SER A 57 11.31 -2.87 -11.07
N GLN A 58 10.31 -2.01 -10.84
CA GLN A 58 10.49 -0.60 -10.47
C GLN A 58 10.59 -0.40 -8.95
N LEU A 59 10.38 -1.46 -8.17
CA LEU A 59 10.30 -1.43 -6.71
C LEU A 59 11.56 -2.02 -6.07
N VAL A 60 11.97 -1.43 -4.95
CA VAL A 60 13.04 -1.96 -4.08
C VAL A 60 12.42 -2.86 -3.02
N HIS A 61 11.36 -2.38 -2.37
CA HIS A 61 10.67 -3.09 -1.29
C HIS A 61 9.16 -2.87 -1.36
N LYS A 62 8.42 -3.87 -0.89
CA LYS A 62 6.96 -3.90 -0.81
C LYS A 62 6.57 -4.21 0.62
N LEU A 63 5.87 -3.29 1.27
CA LEU A 63 5.49 -3.38 2.67
C LEU A 63 3.96 -3.50 2.75
N TYR A 64 3.49 -4.66 3.21
CA TYR A 64 2.06 -4.95 3.32
C TYR A 64 1.67 -5.02 4.79
N TYR A 65 0.75 -4.16 5.22
CA TYR A 65 0.24 -4.14 6.60
C TYR A 65 -1.19 -3.60 6.63
N GLY A 66 -1.98 -3.92 7.65
CA GLY A 66 -3.37 -3.46 7.70
C GLY A 66 -4.26 -4.28 8.61
N HIS A 67 -5.56 -4.14 8.43
CA HIS A 67 -6.58 -4.84 9.20
C HIS A 67 -7.13 -6.02 8.39
N PHE A 68 -6.50 -7.18 8.55
CA PHE A 68 -6.85 -8.39 7.79
C PHE A 68 -8.35 -8.76 7.92
N MET A 69 -8.92 -8.66 9.12
CA MET A 69 -10.34 -8.95 9.36
C MET A 69 -11.31 -7.87 8.82
N CYS A 70 -10.83 -6.66 8.55
CA CYS A 70 -11.63 -5.56 8.00
C CYS A 70 -11.43 -5.37 6.49
N HIS A 71 -10.59 -6.21 5.86
CA HIS A 71 -10.23 -6.13 4.43
C HIS A 71 -9.64 -4.76 4.01
N VAL A 72 -9.05 -4.04 4.96
CA VAL A 72 -8.36 -2.76 4.72
C VAL A 72 -6.86 -3.03 4.77
N PHE A 73 -6.16 -2.74 3.68
CA PHE A 73 -4.73 -2.96 3.52
C PHE A 73 -4.04 -1.66 3.17
N HIS A 74 -2.90 -1.43 3.81
CA HIS A 74 -1.94 -0.40 3.49
C HIS A 74 -0.76 -1.07 2.79
N GLN A 75 -0.44 -0.55 1.61
CA GLN A 75 0.66 -1.05 0.80
C GLN A 75 1.61 0.12 0.55
N ASP A 76 2.78 0.05 1.18
CA ASP A 76 3.83 1.04 0.98
C ASP A 76 4.93 0.44 0.11
N TYR A 77 5.34 1.18 -0.90
CA TYR A 77 6.31 0.76 -1.88
C TYR A 77 7.49 1.71 -1.88
N ILE A 78 8.69 1.16 -1.70
CA ILE A 78 9.94 1.90 -1.87
C ILE A 78 10.31 1.81 -3.34
N VAL A 79 10.31 2.95 -4.03
CA VAL A 79 10.48 3.05 -5.48
C VAL A 79 11.96 3.28 -5.81
N LYS A 80 12.47 2.63 -6.86
CA LYS A 80 13.85 2.81 -7.34
C LYS A 80 14.08 4.25 -7.81
N LYS A 81 15.31 4.76 -7.60
CA LYS A 81 15.71 6.08 -8.12
C LYS A 81 15.47 6.21 -9.63
N GLY A 82 14.98 7.38 -10.05
CA GLY A 82 14.73 7.71 -11.46
C GLY A 82 13.41 7.18 -12.04
N VAL A 83 12.62 6.45 -11.26
CA VAL A 83 11.27 6.03 -11.66
C VAL A 83 10.28 7.17 -11.46
N ASP A 84 9.38 7.38 -12.43
CA ASP A 84 8.25 8.29 -12.28
C ASP A 84 7.21 7.68 -11.33
N VAL A 85 7.27 8.09 -10.05
CA VAL A 85 6.37 7.64 -8.99
C VAL A 85 4.90 7.94 -9.32
N HIS A 86 4.62 9.05 -10.01
CA HIS A 86 3.25 9.43 -10.36
C HIS A 86 2.69 8.49 -11.44
N ALA A 87 3.46 8.23 -12.50
CA ALA A 87 3.07 7.30 -13.55
C ALA A 87 2.91 5.87 -13.00
N LEU A 88 3.83 5.44 -12.13
CA LEU A 88 3.75 4.14 -11.46
C LEU A 88 2.49 4.02 -10.61
N LYS A 89 2.17 5.06 -9.82
CA LYS A 89 0.95 5.10 -9.02
C LYS A 89 -0.30 4.98 -9.88
N ALA A 90 -0.37 5.68 -11.01
CA ALA A 90 -1.51 5.57 -11.92
C ALA A 90 -1.71 4.13 -12.42
N GLN A 91 -0.64 3.47 -12.86
CA GLN A 91 -0.69 2.06 -13.30
C GLN A 91 -1.18 1.12 -12.19
N MET A 92 -0.69 1.29 -10.96
CA MET A 92 -1.10 0.46 -9.83
C MET A 92 -2.58 0.67 -9.46
N LEU A 93 -3.07 1.92 -9.54
CA LEU A 93 -4.48 2.22 -9.31
C LEU A 93 -5.39 1.59 -10.38
N GLU A 94 -4.98 1.57 -11.65
CA GLU A 94 -5.71 0.89 -12.72
C GLU A 94 -5.83 -0.63 -12.48
N LEU A 95 -4.74 -1.28 -12.03
CA LEU A 95 -4.76 -2.71 -11.65
C LEU A 95 -5.71 -2.98 -10.48
N LEU A 96 -5.67 -2.12 -9.46
CA LEU A 96 -6.56 -2.22 -8.30
C LEU A 96 -8.03 -2.02 -8.69
N GLN A 97 -8.31 -1.07 -9.59
CA GLN A 97 -9.64 -0.86 -10.14
C GLN A 97 -10.13 -2.08 -10.92
N ALA A 98 -9.27 -2.69 -11.74
CA ALA A 98 -9.59 -3.92 -12.47
C ALA A 98 -9.89 -5.12 -11.53
N ARG A 99 -9.25 -5.16 -10.35
CA ARG A 99 -9.51 -6.16 -9.30
C ARG A 99 -10.78 -5.86 -8.48
N GLY A 100 -11.40 -4.70 -8.67
CA GLY A 100 -12.58 -4.27 -7.91
C GLY A 100 -12.26 -3.78 -6.49
N ALA A 101 -11.01 -3.38 -6.24
CA ALA A 101 -10.61 -2.73 -4.99
C ALA A 101 -11.12 -1.29 -4.94
N GLN A 102 -11.51 -0.81 -3.76
CA GLN A 102 -11.90 0.58 -3.53
C GLN A 102 -10.74 1.38 -2.92
N TYR A 103 -10.50 2.59 -3.40
CA TYR A 103 -9.47 3.50 -2.89
C TYR A 103 -9.90 4.98 -2.96
N PRO A 104 -9.49 5.85 -2.01
CA PRO A 104 -8.86 5.49 -0.74
C PRO A 104 -9.85 4.78 0.20
N ALA A 105 -9.38 3.83 1.01
CA ALA A 105 -10.21 2.97 1.85
C ALA A 105 -11.16 3.72 2.82
N GLU A 106 -10.87 4.98 3.15
CA GLU A 106 -11.75 5.85 3.94
C GLU A 106 -13.07 6.22 3.25
N ARG A 107 -13.15 6.11 1.91
CA ARG A 107 -14.37 6.42 1.13
C ARG A 107 -15.39 5.28 1.06
N VAL A 108 -15.20 4.18 1.81
CA VAL A 108 -16.19 3.09 1.92
C VAL A 108 -17.43 3.52 2.74
N SER A 109 -17.50 4.78 3.20
CA SER A 109 -18.74 5.38 3.69
C SER A 109 -19.51 6.03 2.53
N TYR A 110 -20.77 5.62 2.34
CA TYR A 110 -21.72 6.02 1.29
C TYR A 110 -21.71 5.20 -0.01
N SER A 111 -22.21 3.97 0.08
CA SER A 111 -23.27 3.54 -0.84
C SER A 111 -24.24 2.65 -0.06
N HIS A 112 -25.51 3.08 -0.03
CA HIS A 112 -26.64 2.37 0.57
C HIS A 112 -27.01 1.16 -0.28
#